data_AF-A0A925K7F9-F1
#
_entry.id   AF-A0A925K7F9-F1
#
_cell.length_a   1.000
_cell.length_b   1.000
_cell.length_c   1.000
_cell.angle_alpha   90.00
_cell.angle_beta   90.00
_cell.angle_gamma   90.00
#
_symmetry.space_group_name_H-M   'P 1'
#
loop_
_entity.id
_entity.type
_entity.pdbx_description
1 polymer ?
#
loop_
_entity_poly.entity_id
_entity_poly.type
_entity_poly.pdbx_seq_one_letter_code
_entity_poly.pdbx_strand_id
1 'polypeptide(L)'
;MSTNSDELSSLFARIPRRHTVENVKELNEILDAYENILLGIEAEPAYEKAVAVFFDDLETVRATIKNSSHSKHSKPAKDKLFDEGSGVLKNSMEELMKTYQ
;
A
#
# COMPACT_ATOMS: atom_id res chain seq x y z
N MET A 1 16.13 16.59 -2.41
CA MET A 1 15.23 15.97 -1.43
C MET A 1 14.22 15.20 -2.26
N SER A 2 14.30 13.88 -2.15
CA SER A 2 13.87 12.94 -3.19
C SER A 2 12.37 13.04 -3.44
N THR A 3 11.98 13.29 -4.68
CA THR A 3 10.59 13.34 -5.15
C THR A 3 9.75 12.17 -4.64
N ASN A 4 10.38 11.00 -4.53
CA ASN A 4 9.75 9.76 -4.07
C ASN A 4 9.35 9.81 -2.57
N SER A 5 10.12 10.49 -1.72
CA SER A 5 9.83 10.60 -0.27
C SER A 5 8.61 11.50 0.00
N ASP A 6 8.51 12.60 -0.74
CA ASP A 6 7.37 13.53 -0.66
C ASP A 6 6.10 12.86 -1.23
N GLU A 7 6.24 12.13 -2.34
CA GLU A 7 5.14 11.37 -2.94
C GLU A 7 4.64 10.26 -2.01
N LEU A 8 5.56 9.51 -1.40
CA LEU A 8 5.24 8.46 -0.43
C LEU A 8 4.49 9.01 0.80
N SER A 9 4.92 10.16 1.31
CA SER A 9 4.24 10.86 2.41
C SER A 9 2.83 11.31 2.03
N SER A 10 2.65 11.77 0.78
CA SER A 10 1.33 12.14 0.23
C SER A 10 0.40 10.94 0.11
N LEU A 11 0.88 9.82 -0.43
CA LEU A 11 0.13 8.57 -0.54
C LEU A 11 -0.29 8.06 0.85
N PHE A 12 0.64 8.06 1.80
CA PHE A 12 0.39 7.66 3.17
C PHE A 12 -0.73 8.47 3.84
N ALA A 13 -0.73 9.79 3.66
CA ALA A 13 -1.76 10.66 4.22
C ALA A 13 -3.15 10.45 3.60
N ARG A 14 -3.22 9.90 2.37
CA ARG A 14 -4.46 9.64 1.64
C ARG A 14 -5.09 8.29 1.94
N ILE A 15 -4.41 7.38 2.65
CA ILE A 15 -4.93 6.03 2.91
C ILE A 15 -6.32 6.11 3.59
N PRO A 16 -7.39 5.66 2.93
CA PRO A 16 -8.74 5.72 3.49
C PRO A 16 -8.93 4.78 4.68
N ARG A 17 -9.77 5.19 5.64
CA ARG A 17 -10.03 4.46 6.90
C ARG A 17 -11.36 3.72 6.96
N ARG A 18 -12.13 3.69 5.87
CA ARG A 18 -13.48 3.09 5.83
C ARG A 18 -13.66 2.26 4.58
N HIS A 19 -14.28 1.09 4.71
CA HIS A 19 -14.65 0.28 3.56
C HIS A 19 -15.85 0.90 2.83
N THR A 20 -15.57 1.60 1.73
CA THR A 20 -16.58 2.02 0.75
C THR A 20 -16.08 1.69 -0.65
N VAL A 21 -16.97 1.67 -1.64
CA VAL A 21 -16.59 1.36 -3.03
C VAL A 21 -15.61 2.41 -3.56
N GLU A 22 -15.82 3.68 -3.23
CA GLU A 22 -14.94 4.78 -3.58
C GLU A 22 -13.57 4.62 -2.92
N ASN A 23 -13.54 4.29 -1.63
CA ASN A 23 -12.30 4.11 -0.89
C ASN A 23 -11.52 2.87 -1.34
N VAL A 24 -12.20 1.81 -1.77
CA VAL A 24 -11.52 0.65 -2.39
C VAL A 24 -10.86 1.07 -3.70
N LYS A 25 -11.51 1.90 -4.52
CA LYS A 25 -10.90 2.41 -5.77
C LYS A 25 -9.69 3.30 -5.47
N GLU A 26 -9.86 4.29 -4.60
CA GLU A 26 -8.78 5.17 -4.12
C GLU A 26 -7.59 4.35 -3.60
N LEU A 27 -7.86 3.31 -2.80
CA LEU A 27 -6.81 2.47 -2.26
C LEU A 27 -6.08 1.69 -3.37
N ASN A 28 -6.77 1.16 -4.39
CA ASN A 28 -6.10 0.52 -5.51
C ASN A 28 -5.22 1.51 -6.30
N GLU A 29 -5.67 2.75 -6.48
CA GLU A 29 -4.85 3.81 -7.10
C GLU A 29 -3.60 4.13 -6.25
N ILE A 30 -3.73 4.15 -4.93
CA ILE A 30 -2.59 4.30 -4.00
C ILE A 30 -1.63 3.12 -4.12
N LEU A 31 -2.12 1.89 -4.24
CA LEU A 31 -1.29 0.70 -4.41
C LEU A 31 -0.50 0.75 -5.72
N ASP A 32 -1.14 1.18 -6.81
CA ASP A 32 -0.48 1.36 -8.11
C ASP A 32 0.59 2.47 -8.06
N ALA A 33 0.29 3.60 -7.42
CA ALA A 33 1.26 4.67 -7.23
C ALA A 33 2.44 4.23 -6.34
N TYR A 34 2.16 3.47 -5.28
CA TYR A 34 3.21 2.93 -4.40
C TYR A 34 4.12 1.95 -5.13
N GLU A 35 3.56 1.08 -5.98
CA GLU A 35 4.34 0.18 -6.83
C GLU A 35 5.33 0.93 -7.73
N ASN A 36 4.87 2.02 -8.34
CA ASN A 36 5.74 2.86 -9.19
C ASN A 36 6.89 3.47 -8.39
N ILE A 37 6.65 3.87 -7.13
CA ILE A 37 7.71 4.34 -6.24
C ILE A 37 8.70 3.21 -5.93
N LEU A 38 8.21 2.02 -5.58
CA LEU A 38 9.06 0.86 -5.31
C LEU A 38 9.94 0.52 -6.51
N LEU A 39 9.37 0.49 -7.73
CA LEU A 39 10.13 0.28 -8.97
C LEU A 39 11.20 1.36 -9.20
N GLY A 40 10.86 2.62 -8.88
CA GLY A 40 11.80 3.74 -8.94
C GLY A 40 12.99 3.57 -7.98
N ILE A 41 12.75 3.05 -6.78
CA ILE A 41 13.79 2.80 -5.77
C ILE A 41 14.58 1.53 -6.10
N GLU A 42 13.93 0.47 -6.58
CA GLU A 42 14.58 -0.80 -6.98
C GLU A 42 15.61 -0.57 -8.10
N ALA A 43 15.35 0.39 -9.00
CA ALA A 43 16.29 0.78 -10.04
C ALA A 43 17.65 1.30 -9.52
N GLU A 44 17.73 1.67 -8.23
CA GLU A 44 18.98 2.00 -7.55
C GLU A 44 19.63 0.71 -6.98
N PRO A 45 20.83 0.30 -7.46
CA PRO A 45 21.46 -0.97 -7.04
C PRO A 45 21.73 -1.09 -5.54
N ALA A 46 21.79 0.03 -4.82
CA ALA A 46 21.97 0.06 -3.36
C ALA A 46 20.73 -0.44 -2.61
N TYR A 47 19.54 -0.33 -3.20
CA TYR A 47 18.26 -0.60 -2.55
C TYR A 47 17.53 -1.82 -3.11
N GLU A 48 17.90 -2.35 -4.30
CA GLU A 48 17.29 -3.52 -4.96
C GLU A 48 16.86 -4.63 -3.98
N LYS A 49 17.80 -5.12 -3.14
CA LYS A 49 17.51 -6.21 -2.19
C LYS A 49 16.65 -5.78 -1.00
N ALA A 50 16.77 -4.53 -0.58
CA ALA A 50 15.98 -3.99 0.53
C ALA A 50 14.53 -3.72 0.10
N VAL A 51 14.31 -3.45 -1.20
CA VAL A 51 13.00 -3.11 -1.73
C VAL A 51 12.11 -4.33 -1.96
N ALA A 52 12.71 -5.49 -2.26
CA ALA A 52 11.99 -6.73 -2.57
C ALA A 52 10.89 -7.10 -1.56
N VAL A 53 11.14 -6.94 -0.25
CA VAL A 53 10.16 -7.24 0.79
C VAL A 53 8.88 -6.39 0.68
N PHE A 54 8.99 -5.15 0.20
CA PHE A 54 7.85 -4.26 0.07
C PHE A 54 6.96 -4.62 -1.12
N PHE A 55 7.49 -5.29 -2.15
CA PHE A 55 6.68 -5.84 -3.23
C PHE A 55 5.84 -7.04 -2.75
N ASP A 56 6.41 -7.93 -1.92
CA ASP A 56 5.68 -9.05 -1.32
C ASP A 56 4.53 -8.56 -0.41
N ASP A 57 4.81 -7.52 0.39
CA ASP A 57 3.80 -6.85 1.20
C ASP A 57 2.70 -6.23 0.33
N LEU A 58 3.09 -5.56 -0.76
CA LEU A 58 2.16 -4.93 -1.70
C LEU A 58 1.23 -5.95 -2.35
N GLU A 59 1.75 -7.10 -2.78
CA GLU A 59 0.92 -8.20 -3.31
C GLU A 59 -0.07 -8.72 -2.27
N THR A 60 0.40 -8.91 -1.03
CA THR A 60 -0.43 -9.35 0.10
C THR A 60 -1.56 -8.34 0.38
N VAL A 61 -1.25 -7.05 0.38
CA VAL A 61 -2.24 -5.98 0.53
C VAL A 61 -3.24 -6.00 -0.62
N ARG A 62 -2.79 -6.07 -1.88
CA ARG A 62 -3.68 -6.14 -3.06
C ARG A 62 -4.65 -7.31 -2.94
N ALA A 63 -4.17 -8.49 -2.58
CA ALA A 63 -5.00 -9.67 -2.37
C ALA A 63 -6.03 -9.46 -1.25
N THR A 64 -5.63 -8.83 -0.15
CA THR A 64 -6.49 -8.54 1.00
C THR A 64 -7.58 -7.53 0.67
N ILE A 65 -7.23 -6.43 -0.01
CA ILE A 65 -8.19 -5.41 -0.46
C ILE A 65 -9.16 -5.98 -1.50
N LYS A 66 -8.67 -6.80 -2.43
CA LYS A 66 -9.54 -7.54 -3.37
C LYS A 66 -10.53 -8.44 -2.64
N ASN A 67 -10.07 -9.17 -1.62
CA ASN A 67 -10.93 -10.03 -0.80
C ASN A 67 -11.98 -9.21 -0.02
N SER A 68 -11.64 -8.01 0.46
CA SER A 68 -12.60 -7.12 1.15
C SER A 68 -13.81 -6.75 0.28
N SER A 69 -13.73 -6.87 -1.05
CA SER A 69 -14.82 -6.55 -1.96
C SER A 69 -15.70 -7.76 -2.31
N HIS A 70 -15.29 -8.97 -1.98
CA HIS A 70 -15.95 -10.19 -2.44
C HIS A 70 -17.33 -10.36 -1.81
N SER A 71 -18.35 -10.64 -2.63
CA SER A 71 -19.75 -10.85 -2.21
C SER A 71 -19.97 -11.97 -1.18
N LYS A 72 -19.01 -12.88 -1.01
CA LYS A 72 -19.06 -13.99 -0.05
C LYS A 72 -18.84 -13.56 1.41
N HIS A 73 -18.28 -12.36 1.62
CA HIS A 73 -18.00 -11.84 2.96
C HIS A 73 -19.13 -10.95 3.45
N SER A 74 -19.44 -11.07 4.74
CA SER A 74 -20.36 -10.16 5.43
C SER A 74 -19.75 -8.76 5.54
N LYS A 75 -20.58 -7.73 5.72
CA LYS A 75 -20.09 -6.34 5.87
C LYS A 75 -19.00 -6.20 6.94
N PRO A 76 -19.15 -6.73 8.18
CA PRO A 76 -18.08 -6.65 9.17
C PRO A 76 -16.79 -7.37 8.76
N ALA A 77 -16.89 -8.47 8.01
CA ALA A 77 -15.71 -9.18 7.51
C ALA A 77 -15.00 -8.37 6.41
N LYS A 78 -15.75 -7.69 5.55
CA LYS A 78 -15.21 -6.78 4.53
C LYS A 78 -14.51 -5.58 5.17
N ASP A 79 -15.15 -4.96 6.15
CA ASP A 79 -14.59 -3.84 6.92
C ASP A 79 -13.26 -4.27 7.56
N LYS A 80 -13.24 -5.43 8.24
CA LYS A 80 -12.02 -5.98 8.85
C LYS A 80 -10.90 -6.23 7.84
N LEU A 81 -11.20 -6.87 6.71
CA LEU A 81 -10.20 -7.14 5.66
C LEU A 81 -9.64 -5.83 5.09
N PHE A 82 -10.48 -4.82 4.91
CA PHE A 82 -10.04 -3.52 4.43
C PHE A 82 -9.15 -2.80 5.44
N ASP A 83 -9.54 -2.79 6.71
CA ASP A 83 -8.75 -2.21 7.80
C ASP A 83 -7.40 -2.92 7.94
N GLU A 84 -7.37 -4.24 7.77
CA GLU A 84 -6.15 -5.04 7.79
C GLU A 84 -5.23 -4.69 6.60
N GLY A 85 -5.75 -4.72 5.37
CA GLY A 85 -4.95 -4.40 4.19
C GLY A 85 -4.43 -2.95 4.19
N SER A 86 -5.27 -1.99 4.57
CA SER A 86 -4.85 -0.58 4.70
C SER A 86 -3.85 -0.36 5.84
N GLY A 87 -3.97 -1.11 6.94
CA GLY A 87 -3.01 -1.10 8.04
C GLY A 87 -1.64 -1.66 7.64
N VAL A 88 -1.61 -2.79 6.93
CA VAL A 88 -0.37 -3.38 6.40
C VAL A 88 0.30 -2.42 5.42
N LEU A 89 -0.47 -1.83 4.48
CA LEU A 89 0.05 -0.82 3.54
C LEU A 89 0.72 0.34 4.28
N LYS A 90 0.04 0.84 5.31
CA LYS A 90 0.51 1.96 6.11
C LYS A 90 1.85 1.63 6.79
N ASN A 91 1.97 0.43 7.37
CA ASN A 91 3.20 -0.03 8.01
C ASN A 91 4.34 -0.18 6.99
N SER A 92 4.06 -0.80 5.83
CA SER A 92 5.03 -0.98 4.74
C SER A 92 5.56 0.37 4.24
N MET A 93 4.69 1.35 4.00
CA MET A 93 5.10 2.71 3.62
C MET A 93 5.93 3.41 4.70
N GLU A 94 5.57 3.27 5.98
CA GLU A 94 6.36 3.80 7.11
C GLU A 94 7.76 3.18 7.21
N GLU A 95 7.87 1.88 6.95
CA GLU A 95 9.16 1.17 6.95
C GLU A 95 10.03 1.57 5.75
N LEU A 96 9.43 1.71 4.56
CA LEU A 96 10.14 2.21 3.38
C LEU A 96 10.64 3.65 3.61
N MET A 97 9.80 4.53 4.20
CA MET A 97 10.21 5.90 4.56
C MET A 97 11.41 5.93 5.49
N LYS A 98 11.51 5.00 6.45
CA LYS A 98 12.67 4.90 7.36
C LYS A 98 13.91 4.32 6.68
N THR A 99 13.71 3.45 5.70
CA THR A 99 14.80 2.79 4.96
C THR A 99 15.40 3.71 3.90
N TYR A 100 14.60 4.60 3.32
CA TYR A 100 14.96 5.53 2.24
C TYR A 100 15.30 6.95 2.75
N GLN A 101 15.59 7.12 4.05
CA GLN A 101 15.93 8.39 4.69
C GLN A 101 17.44 8.64 4.80
#